data_AF-A0A957CH04-F1
#
_entry.id   AF-A0A957CH04-F1
#
_cell.length_a   1.000
_cell.length_b   1.000
_cell.length_c   1.000
_cell.angle_alpha   90.00
_cell.angle_beta   90.00
_cell.angle_gamma   90.00
#
_symmetry.space_group_name_H-M   'P 1'
#
loop_
_entity.id
_entity.type
_entity.pdbx_description
1 polymer ?
#
loop_
_entity_poly.entity_id
_entity_poly.type
_entity_poly.pdbx_seq_one_letter_code
_entity_poly.pdbx_strand_id
1 'polypeptide(L)'
;MKRWNGWGDTSVTSELPENAGTFLEAAIGATKPPQDVALGDVVASMPASRLPQHPLINTDAEMRLRHTRGQSFPDWLALRSGTIDTFPDGVSFPQTDEQVK
;
A
#
# COMPACT_ATOMS: atom_id res chain seq x y z
N MET A 1 9.71 -2.22 -8.88
CA MET A 1 9.40 -1.81 -7.49
C MET A 1 8.06 -2.42 -7.12
N LYS A 2 7.85 -2.90 -5.89
CA LYS A 2 6.53 -3.44 -5.51
C LYS A 2 5.45 -2.36 -5.58
N ARG A 3 4.28 -2.68 -6.13
CA ARG A 3 3.09 -1.82 -6.05
C ARG A 3 2.74 -1.53 -4.60
N TRP A 4 2.47 -0.26 -4.28
CA TRP A 4 2.18 0.15 -2.91
C TRP A 4 0.73 -0.16 -2.50
N ASN A 5 -0.21 -0.14 -3.45
CA ASN A 5 -1.65 -0.38 -3.25
C ASN A 5 -2.18 -1.58 -4.07
N GLY A 6 -1.32 -2.56 -4.37
CA GLY A 6 -1.70 -3.71 -5.17
C GLY A 6 -0.63 -4.80 -5.22
N TRP A 7 -0.86 -5.77 -6.10
CA TRP A 7 -0.01 -6.96 -6.22
C TRP A 7 1.09 -6.81 -7.28
N GLY A 8 2.26 -7.40 -6.99
CA GLY A 8 3.35 -7.53 -7.95
C GLY A 8 4.20 -6.28 -8.16
N ASP A 9 5.02 -6.31 -9.21
CA ASP A 9 5.93 -5.22 -9.56
C ASP A 9 5.24 -4.16 -10.43
N THR A 10 5.57 -2.90 -10.20
CA THR A 10 5.13 -1.75 -10.99
C THR A 10 5.48 -1.87 -12.48
N SER A 11 6.53 -2.63 -12.84
CA SER A 11 6.93 -2.86 -14.24
C SER A 11 6.08 -3.89 -14.98
N VAL A 12 5.27 -4.69 -14.27
CA VAL A 12 4.50 -5.78 -14.87
C VAL A 12 3.05 -5.37 -15.01
N THR A 13 2.65 -4.90 -16.19
CA THR A 13 1.26 -4.57 -16.52
C THR A 13 0.67 -5.66 -17.42
N SER A 14 -0.47 -6.21 -17.02
CA SER A 14 -1.27 -7.10 -17.86
C SER A 14 -2.50 -6.34 -18.33
N GLU A 15 -2.64 -6.19 -19.64
CA GLU A 15 -3.83 -5.60 -20.23
C GLU A 15 -4.96 -6.63 -20.27
N LEU A 16 -6.19 -6.15 -20.14
CA LEU A 16 -7.36 -6.98 -20.35
C LEU A 16 -7.60 -7.15 -21.86
N PRO A 17 -8.08 -8.34 -22.32
CA PRO A 17 -8.55 -8.51 -23.68
C PRO A 17 -9.63 -7.48 -24.04
N GLU A 18 -9.69 -7.06 -25.31
CA GLU A 18 -10.62 -6.02 -25.78
C GLU A 18 -12.09 -6.28 -25.43
N ASN A 19 -12.50 -7.55 -25.41
CA ASN A 19 -13.88 -7.97 -25.11
C ASN A 19 -14.18 -8.15 -23.61
N ALA A 20 -13.19 -8.01 -22.73
CA ALA A 20 -13.37 -8.24 -21.29
C ALA A 20 -14.34 -7.23 -20.65
N GLY A 21 -14.32 -5.98 -21.11
CA GLY A 21 -15.24 -4.94 -20.64
C GLY A 21 -16.70 -5.31 -20.89
N THR A 22 -17.04 -5.69 -22.11
CA THR A 22 -18.40 -6.13 -22.49
C THR A 22 -18.85 -7.35 -21.70
N PHE A 23 -17.95 -8.33 -21.49
CA PHE A 23 -18.26 -9.51 -20.69
C PHE A 23 -18.58 -9.15 -19.23
N LEU A 24 -17.77 -8.28 -18.61
CA LEU A 24 -17.99 -7.85 -17.23
C LEU A 24 -19.29 -7.06 -17.10
N GLU A 25 -19.57 -6.11 -18.00
CA GLU A 25 -20.82 -5.34 -17.97
C GLU A 25 -22.06 -6.23 -18.11
N ALA A 26 -22.02 -7.26 -18.97
CA ALA A 26 -23.11 -8.22 -19.09
C ALA A 26 -23.32 -9.05 -17.79
N ALA A 27 -22.25 -9.34 -17.06
CA ALA A 27 -22.29 -10.18 -15.86
C ALA A 27 -22.67 -9.41 -14.58
N ILE A 28 -22.17 -8.19 -14.39
CA ILE A 28 -22.34 -7.40 -13.17
C ILE A 28 -23.07 -6.06 -13.38
N GLY A 29 -23.46 -5.74 -14.61
CA GLY A 29 -24.15 -4.50 -14.98
C GLY A 29 -23.22 -3.30 -15.13
N ALA A 30 -23.83 -2.14 -15.39
CA ALA A 30 -23.12 -0.87 -15.44
C ALA A 30 -22.57 -0.51 -14.04
N THR A 31 -21.29 -0.18 -13.97
CA THR A 31 -20.61 0.18 -12.71
C THR A 31 -19.86 1.49 -12.85
N LYS A 32 -19.57 2.14 -11.71
CA LYS A 32 -18.66 3.28 -11.64
C LYS A 32 -17.33 2.78 -11.06
N PRO A 33 -16.21 2.88 -11.79
CA PRO A 33 -14.93 2.44 -11.25
C PRO A 33 -14.56 3.28 -10.02
N PRO A 34 -14.01 2.66 -8.95
CA PRO A 34 -13.50 3.40 -7.81
C PRO A 34 -12.27 4.22 -8.24
N GLN A 35 -12.10 5.37 -7.60
CA GLN A 35 -10.90 6.18 -7.76
C GLN A 35 -9.91 5.81 -6.65
N ASP A 36 -8.71 5.37 -7.03
CA ASP A 36 -7.64 5.11 -6.08
C ASP A 36 -7.12 6.44 -5.51
N VAL A 37 -6.82 6.46 -4.21
CA VAL A 37 -6.11 7.57 -3.58
C VAL A 37 -4.66 7.65 -4.09
N ALA A 38 -4.09 8.86 -4.17
CA ALA A 38 -2.69 9.01 -4.51
C ALA A 38 -1.78 8.67 -3.31
N LEU A 39 -0.62 8.07 -3.58
CA LEU A 39 0.37 7.72 -2.54
C LEU A 39 0.74 8.94 -1.69
N GLY A 40 0.98 10.09 -2.34
CA GLY A 40 1.36 11.33 -1.67
C GLY A 40 0.29 11.86 -0.72
N ASP A 41 -0.99 11.69 -1.05
CA ASP A 41 -2.11 12.14 -0.19
C ASP A 41 -2.15 11.33 1.10
N VAL A 42 -1.96 10.00 1.00
CA VAL A 42 -1.90 9.13 2.17
C VAL A 42 -0.68 9.49 3.03
N VAL A 43 0.50 9.61 2.42
CA VAL A 43 1.74 9.99 3.13
C VAL A 43 1.59 11.33 3.86
N ALA A 44 0.98 12.34 3.22
CA ALA A 44 0.73 13.64 3.84
C ALA A 44 -0.28 13.59 4.99
N SER A 45 -1.21 12.63 4.97
CA SER A 45 -2.22 12.45 6.02
C SER A 45 -1.70 11.68 7.26
N MET A 46 -0.51 11.07 7.18
CA MET A 46 -0.02 10.20 8.23
C MET A 46 0.43 10.97 9.47
N PRO A 47 0.18 10.44 10.68
CA PRO A 47 0.75 11.00 11.89
C PRO A 47 2.29 10.85 11.88
N ALA A 48 2.96 11.85 12.44
CA ALA A 48 4.39 11.77 12.71
C ALA A 48 4.72 10.56 13.61
N SER A 49 5.92 10.00 13.44
CA SER A 49 6.40 8.93 14.31
C SER A 49 6.47 9.40 15.76
N ARG A 50 6.05 8.54 16.68
CA ARG A 50 6.15 8.79 18.13
C ARG A 50 7.46 8.25 18.73
N LEU A 51 8.31 7.59 17.94
CA LEU A 51 9.53 6.98 18.43
C LEU A 51 10.63 8.02 18.67
N PRO A 52 11.48 7.83 19.70
CA PRO A 52 12.72 8.57 19.82
C PRO A 52 13.65 8.22 18.65
N GLN A 53 14.59 9.12 18.36
CA GLN A 53 15.58 8.86 17.31
C GLN A 53 16.43 7.63 17.68
N HIS A 54 16.51 6.68 16.76
CA HIS A 54 17.31 5.46 16.91
C HIS A 54 18.04 5.15 15.60
N PRO A 55 19.33 4.82 15.62
CA PRO A 55 20.13 4.67 14.40
C PRO A 55 19.64 3.54 13.47
N LEU A 56 18.98 2.52 14.01
CA LEU A 56 18.45 1.38 13.23
C LEU A 56 16.98 1.53 12.81
N ILE A 57 16.30 2.61 13.21
CA ILE A 57 14.87 2.80 12.94
C ILE A 57 14.68 3.94 11.95
N ASN A 58 14.08 3.62 10.80
CA ASN A 58 13.62 4.60 9.83
C ASN A 58 12.19 5.05 10.17
N THR A 59 11.99 6.36 10.31
CA THR A 59 10.69 6.98 10.63
C THR A 59 10.05 7.70 9.43
N ASP A 60 10.62 7.55 8.23
CA ASP A 60 10.08 8.07 6.97
C ASP A 60 8.62 7.60 6.75
N ALA A 61 7.76 8.54 6.37
CA ALA A 61 6.33 8.29 6.27
C ALA A 61 5.97 7.31 5.14
N GLU A 62 6.61 7.43 3.97
CA GLU A 62 6.35 6.50 2.87
C GLU A 62 6.84 5.08 3.22
N MET A 63 8.01 4.99 3.83
CA MET A 63 8.55 3.70 4.29
C MET A 63 7.63 3.03 5.30
N ARG A 64 7.11 3.78 6.28
CA ARG A 64 6.12 3.29 7.24
C ARG A 64 4.84 2.81 6.53
N LEU A 65 4.31 3.61 5.58
CA LEU A 65 3.11 3.26 4.80
C LEU A 65 3.26 1.93 4.06
N ARG A 66 4.42 1.71 3.43
CA ARG A 66 4.70 0.48 2.67
C ARG A 66 4.72 -0.79 3.53
N HIS A 67 4.81 -0.65 4.84
CA HIS A 67 4.84 -1.74 5.82
C HIS A 67 3.59 -1.78 6.71
N THR A 68 2.54 -1.03 6.35
CA THR A 68 1.31 -0.93 7.17
C THR A 68 0.35 -2.11 6.99
N ARG A 69 0.26 -2.67 5.78
CA ARG A 69 -0.74 -3.68 5.42
C ARG A 69 -0.14 -4.88 4.70
N GLY A 70 -0.87 -6.00 4.73
CA GLY A 70 -0.55 -7.23 4.04
C GLY A 70 -0.96 -7.23 2.57
N GLN A 71 -1.53 -8.35 2.12
CA GLN A 71 -1.99 -8.58 0.73
C GLN A 71 -3.37 -9.25 0.71
N SER A 72 -4.15 -9.10 1.78
CA SER A 72 -5.54 -9.56 1.78
C SER A 72 -6.44 -8.59 1.00
N PHE A 73 -7.65 -9.02 0.65
CA PHE A 73 -8.61 -8.14 -0.01
C PHE A 73 -8.95 -6.88 0.83
N PRO A 74 -9.24 -6.98 2.15
CA PRO A 74 -9.43 -5.79 2.99
C PRO A 74 -8.22 -4.85 3.02
N ASP A 75 -7.00 -5.41 3.01
CA ASP A 75 -5.77 -4.61 2.97
C ASP A 75 -5.69 -3.77 1.69
N TRP A 76 -5.95 -4.39 0.53
CA TRP A 76 -5.95 -3.67 -0.74
C TRP A 76 -7.06 -2.64 -0.81
N LEU A 77 -8.24 -2.96 -0.30
CA LEU A 77 -9.33 -1.99 -0.26
C LEU A 77 -8.92 -0.77 0.55
N ALA A 78 -8.35 -0.96 1.76
CA ALA A 78 -7.87 0.12 2.61
C ALA A 78 -6.76 0.96 1.97
N LEU A 79 -5.80 0.31 1.28
CA LEU A 79 -4.72 1.01 0.58
C LEU A 79 -5.24 1.82 -0.61
N ARG A 80 -6.20 1.27 -1.38
CA ARG A 80 -6.76 1.93 -2.57
C ARG A 80 -7.73 3.05 -2.20
N SER A 81 -8.50 2.92 -1.12
CA SER A 81 -9.43 3.94 -0.63
C SER A 81 -8.77 4.99 0.28
N GLY A 82 -7.56 4.72 0.79
CA GLY A 82 -6.92 5.55 1.81
C GLY A 82 -7.51 5.40 3.22
N THR A 83 -8.40 4.42 3.45
CA THR A 83 -9.01 4.17 4.77
C THR A 83 -8.10 3.33 5.65
N ILE A 84 -6.96 3.91 6.04
CA ILE A 84 -5.95 3.26 6.89
C ILE A 84 -6.01 3.89 8.29
N ASP A 85 -6.22 3.07 9.31
CA ASP A 85 -6.45 3.51 10.69
C ASP A 85 -5.19 3.47 11.58
N THR A 86 -4.17 2.73 11.16
CA THR A 86 -3.01 2.40 11.97
C THR A 86 -1.77 2.39 11.10
N PHE A 87 -0.65 2.85 11.64
CA PHE A 87 0.64 2.88 10.96
C PHE A 87 1.73 2.45 11.95
N PRO A 88 2.76 1.72 11.52
CA PRO A 88 3.94 1.52 12.36
C PRO A 88 4.59 2.89 12.64
N ASP A 89 5.17 3.08 13.81
CA ASP A 89 5.93 4.31 14.11
C ASP A 89 7.32 4.30 13.47
N GLY A 90 7.86 3.13 13.11
CA GLY A 90 9.15 3.02 12.46
C GLY A 90 9.37 1.65 11.82
N VAL A 91 10.35 1.58 10.93
CA VAL A 91 10.74 0.37 10.20
C VAL A 91 12.24 0.15 10.36
N SER A 92 12.67 -1.06 10.69
CA SER A 92 14.08 -1.44 10.81
C SER A 92 14.44 -2.54 9.82
N PHE A 93 15.66 -2.50 9.29
CA PHE A 93 16.22 -3.53 8.40
C PHE A 93 17.47 -4.13 9.05
N PRO A 94 17.31 -4.91 10.12
CA PRO A 94 18.44 -5.53 10.80
C PRO A 94 19.19 -6.47 9.84
N GLN A 95 20.52 -6.46 9.95
CA GLN A 95 21.45 -7.26 9.14
C GLN A 95 22.18 -8.32 9.97
N THR A 96 22.08 -8.27 11.30
CA THR A 96 22.68 -9.25 12.21
C THR A 96 21.72 -9.60 13.35
N ASP A 97 21.93 -10.75 13.99
CA ASP A 97 21.14 -11.19 15.14
C ASP A 97 21.25 -10.22 16.32
N GLU A 98 22.40 -9.58 16.51
CA GLU A 98 22.61 -8.58 17.55
C GLU A 98 21.73 -7.34 17.37
N GLN A 99 21.27 -7.05 16.15
CA GLN A 99 20.40 -5.89 15.89
C GLN A 99 18.92 -6.17 16.19
N VAL A 100 18.53 -7.42 16.42
CA VAL A 100 17.16 -7.82 16.80
C VAL A 100 17.04 -8.27 18.26
N LYS A 101 18.15 -8.35 18.99
CA LYS A 101 18.21 -8.68 20.42
C LYS A 101 18.06 -7.42 21.26
#